data_AF-A0A5B2WJZ1-F1
#
_entry.id   AF-A0A5B2WJZ1-F1
#
_cell.length_a   1.000
_cell.length_b   1.000
_cell.length_c   1.000
_cell.angle_alpha   90.00
_cell.angle_beta   90.00
_cell.angle_gamma   90.00
#
_symmetry.space_group_name_H-M   'P 1'
#
loop_
_entity.id
_entity.type
_entity.pdbx_description
1 polymer ?
#
loop_
_entity_poly.entity_id
_entity_poly.type
_entity_poly.pdbx_seq_one_letter_code
_entity_poly.pdbx_strand_id
1 'polypeptide(L)'
;MAEVVGAGRRRGGGVTPRSVWVVMVAAVVLTAAGLATAASLRPRSASTEAAPPTSASQAATSANVALQCGSGPCQTVAGQNVGADRVEVLIGGSTGRIRVSGPGGTNIFEATTIESGAKLASDSLQCVEGVVSVCLVHGRITGGKQDGGMAGEVLVRRSGSWARGQVPYYASAPYLALRNVDDGVVDVVAAQASCAQGGGDCQRFYAQVFSVVRPAGAAATPSCTAVVTRLTALPGWPTVAPDPAKLRKCPN
;
A
#
# COMPACT_ATOMS: atom_id res chain seq x y z
N MET A 1 -27.84 62.20 -35.85
CA MET A 1 -28.44 61.72 -37.10
C MET A 1 -28.12 60.24 -37.25
N ALA A 2 -29.13 59.46 -37.61
CA ALA A 2 -29.16 58.05 -38.02
C ALA A 2 -29.04 56.92 -36.97
N GLU A 3 -30.19 56.28 -36.76
CA GLU A 3 -30.45 54.90 -36.32
C GLU A 3 -29.64 53.83 -37.08
N VAL A 4 -29.52 52.60 -36.53
CA VAL A 4 -30.36 51.43 -36.90
C VAL A 4 -29.85 50.15 -36.18
N VAL A 5 -30.77 49.61 -35.37
CA VAL A 5 -31.14 48.20 -35.08
C VAL A 5 -30.27 47.06 -35.64
N GLY A 6 -29.99 46.05 -34.78
CA GLY A 6 -29.55 44.71 -35.19
C GLY A 6 -29.69 43.65 -34.11
N ALA A 7 -30.90 43.12 -33.92
CA ALA A 7 -31.19 41.97 -33.07
C ALA A 7 -30.69 40.65 -33.69
N GLY A 8 -30.19 39.72 -32.85
CA GLY A 8 -29.74 38.41 -33.33
C GLY A 8 -29.58 37.36 -32.23
N ARG A 9 -30.67 37.06 -31.51
CA ARG A 9 -30.74 35.91 -30.59
C ARG A 9 -30.94 34.62 -31.42
N ARG A 10 -29.93 33.75 -31.51
CA ARG A 10 -30.13 32.35 -31.96
C ARG A 10 -29.94 31.41 -30.77
N ARG A 11 -31.05 30.97 -30.16
CA ARG A 11 -31.09 29.75 -29.35
C ARG A 11 -31.10 28.57 -30.32
N GLY A 12 -29.94 27.96 -30.56
CA GLY A 12 -29.83 26.70 -31.27
C GLY A 12 -30.23 25.55 -30.34
N GLY A 13 -31.43 25.00 -30.51
CA GLY A 13 -31.80 23.71 -29.95
C GLY A 13 -30.96 22.62 -30.62
N GLY A 14 -29.92 22.16 -29.93
CA GLY A 14 -29.08 21.06 -30.39
C GLY A 14 -29.85 19.75 -30.28
N VAL A 15 -30.33 19.24 -31.42
CA VAL A 15 -30.74 17.85 -31.56
C VAL A 15 -29.54 17.00 -31.17
N THR A 16 -29.64 16.24 -30.07
CA THR A 16 -28.59 15.32 -29.66
C THR A 16 -28.33 14.32 -30.78
N PRO A 17 -27.08 14.21 -31.28
CA PRO A 17 -26.79 13.32 -32.40
C PRO A 17 -27.13 11.88 -32.02
N ARG A 18 -27.79 11.17 -32.94
CA ARG A 18 -28.27 9.78 -32.74
C ARG A 18 -27.18 8.83 -32.21
N SER A 19 -25.91 9.12 -32.51
CA SER A 19 -24.75 8.38 -31.98
C SER A 19 -24.61 8.46 -30.47
N VAL A 20 -24.90 9.61 -29.84
CA VAL A 20 -24.84 9.79 -28.38
C VAL A 20 -25.92 8.95 -27.70
N TRP A 21 -27.11 8.89 -28.32
CA TRP A 21 -28.19 8.02 -27.84
C TRP A 21 -27.84 6.54 -27.89
N VAL A 22 -27.20 6.08 -28.98
CA VAL A 22 -26.78 4.68 -29.11
C VAL A 22 -25.75 4.31 -28.02
N VAL A 23 -24.77 5.18 -27.75
CA VAL A 23 -23.76 4.92 -26.71
C VAL A 23 -24.37 4.91 -25.31
N MET A 24 -25.29 5.85 -25.01
CA MET A 24 -26.03 5.86 -23.74
C MET A 24 -26.83 4.57 -23.54
N VAL A 25 -27.57 4.12 -24.56
CA VAL A 25 -28.35 2.88 -24.49
C VAL A 25 -27.43 1.67 -24.30
N ALA A 26 -26.32 1.60 -25.03
CA ALA A 26 -25.36 0.51 -24.90
C ALA A 26 -24.74 0.45 -23.49
N ALA A 27 -24.39 1.59 -22.90
CA ALA A 27 -23.84 1.67 -21.54
C ALA A 27 -24.86 1.19 -20.48
N VAL A 28 -26.13 1.56 -20.63
CA VAL A 28 -27.22 1.10 -19.74
C VAL A 28 -27.45 -0.42 -19.86
N VAL A 29 -27.42 -0.95 -21.08
CA VAL A 29 -27.59 -2.41 -21.31
C VAL A 29 -26.42 -3.19 -20.70
N LEU A 30 -25.18 -2.73 -20.89
CA LEU A 30 -24.00 -3.40 -20.34
C LEU A 30 -23.98 -3.38 -18.80
N THR A 31 -24.38 -2.27 -18.19
CA THR A 31 -24.49 -2.16 -16.73
C THR A 31 -25.60 -3.05 -16.16
N ALA A 32 -26.77 -3.11 -16.81
CA ALA A 32 -27.86 -4.00 -16.43
C ALA A 32 -27.47 -5.49 -16.54
N ALA A 33 -26.77 -5.87 -17.62
CA ALA A 33 -26.28 -7.24 -17.80
C ALA A 33 -25.25 -7.64 -16.73
N GLY A 34 -24.34 -6.73 -16.37
CA GLY A 34 -23.39 -6.94 -15.27
C GLY A 34 -24.09 -7.16 -13.92
N LEU A 35 -25.10 -6.34 -13.60
CA LEU A 35 -25.90 -6.47 -12.37
C LEU A 35 -26.69 -7.79 -12.32
N ALA A 36 -27.28 -8.20 -13.45
CA ALA A 36 -28.00 -9.47 -13.55
C ALA A 36 -27.07 -10.68 -13.34
N THR A 37 -25.86 -10.62 -13.89
CA THR A 37 -24.85 -11.68 -13.72
C THR A 37 -24.39 -11.79 -12.27
N ALA A 38 -24.16 -10.65 -11.61
CA ALA A 38 -23.82 -10.61 -10.19
C ALA A 38 -24.97 -11.13 -9.30
N ALA A 39 -26.23 -10.85 -9.65
CA ALA A 39 -27.39 -11.37 -8.94
C ALA A 39 -27.58 -12.89 -9.15
N SER A 40 -27.25 -13.42 -10.33
CA SER A 40 -27.34 -14.86 -10.61
C SER A 40 -26.27 -15.67 -9.86
N LEU A 41 -25.11 -15.06 -9.61
CA LEU A 41 -24.03 -15.67 -8.83
C LEU A 41 -24.23 -15.55 -7.31
N ARG A 42 -25.28 -14.88 -6.82
CA ARG A 42 -25.64 -14.95 -5.39
C ARG A 42 -26.17 -16.35 -5.10
N PRO A 43 -25.50 -17.15 -4.25
CA PRO A 43 -26.06 -18.41 -3.79
C PRO A 43 -27.40 -18.11 -3.12
N ARG A 44 -28.49 -18.70 -3.62
CA ARG A 44 -29.77 -18.70 -2.92
C ARG A 44 -29.55 -19.44 -1.61
N SER A 45 -29.54 -18.72 -0.49
CA SER A 45 -29.80 -19.35 0.81
C SER A 45 -31.16 -20.02 0.69
N ALA A 46 -31.17 -21.36 0.67
CA ALA A 46 -32.38 -22.13 0.74
C ALA A 46 -33.05 -21.82 2.09
N SER A 47 -34.12 -21.03 2.06
CA SER A 47 -35.11 -21.03 3.13
C SER A 47 -35.84 -22.36 3.04
N THR A 48 -35.31 -23.39 3.71
CA THR A 48 -36.03 -24.63 3.96
C THR A 48 -36.86 -24.44 5.23
N GLU A 49 -38.16 -24.59 5.02
CA GLU A 49 -39.26 -24.76 5.98
C GLU A 49 -38.87 -25.53 7.26
N ALA A 50 -39.49 -25.10 8.37
CA ALA A 50 -39.24 -25.53 9.74
C ALA A 50 -39.48 -27.03 10.04
N ALA A 51 -38.60 -27.60 10.87
CA ALA A 51 -38.88 -28.71 11.78
C ALA A 51 -38.13 -28.49 13.13
N PRO A 52 -38.64 -28.97 14.28
CA PRO A 52 -38.24 -28.51 15.62
C PRO A 52 -36.86 -29.04 16.09
N PRO A 53 -36.27 -28.45 17.14
CA PRO A 53 -34.84 -28.50 17.38
C PRO A 53 -34.42 -29.82 18.04
N THR A 54 -33.44 -30.51 17.46
CA THR A 54 -32.60 -31.44 18.21
C THR A 54 -31.20 -30.86 18.28
N SER A 55 -30.78 -30.56 19.50
CA SER A 55 -29.51 -29.93 19.85
C SER A 55 -28.31 -30.66 19.23
N ALA A 56 -27.74 -30.07 18.19
CA ALA A 56 -26.33 -30.20 17.88
C ALA A 56 -25.87 -28.81 17.42
N SER A 57 -25.35 -28.04 18.39
CA SER A 57 -24.63 -26.81 18.13
C SER A 57 -23.36 -27.13 17.35
N GLN A 58 -23.47 -27.26 16.03
CA GLN A 58 -22.35 -26.99 15.14
C GLN A 58 -22.24 -25.47 15.08
N ALA A 59 -21.51 -24.93 16.05
CA ALA A 59 -20.95 -23.60 15.96
C ALA A 59 -20.31 -23.47 14.58
N ALA A 60 -20.69 -22.42 13.85
CA ALA A 60 -20.04 -22.02 12.61
C ALA A 60 -18.58 -21.67 12.91
N THR A 61 -17.69 -22.66 12.92
CA THR A 61 -16.24 -22.50 12.84
C THR A 61 -15.89 -22.08 11.42
N SER A 62 -16.15 -20.82 11.08
CA SER A 62 -15.60 -20.18 9.88
C SER A 62 -14.65 -19.02 10.24
N ALA A 63 -14.36 -18.80 11.51
CA ALA A 63 -13.56 -17.66 11.97
C ALA A 63 -12.05 -17.91 12.08
N ASN A 64 -11.55 -19.14 11.98
CA ASN A 64 -10.12 -19.43 12.16
C ASN A 64 -9.67 -20.67 11.37
N VAL A 65 -9.78 -20.64 10.03
CA VAL A 65 -8.93 -21.55 9.25
C VAL A 65 -7.49 -21.07 9.48
N ALA A 66 -6.70 -21.87 10.18
CA ALA A 66 -5.29 -21.57 10.41
C ALA A 66 -4.61 -21.37 9.06
N LEU A 67 -4.17 -20.13 8.81
CA LEU A 67 -3.53 -19.78 7.57
C LEU A 67 -2.22 -20.57 7.45
N GLN A 68 -1.91 -21.08 6.26
CA GLN A 68 -0.70 -21.85 6.02
C GLN A 68 0.38 -20.96 5.39
N CYS A 69 1.58 -21.04 5.94
CA CYS A 69 2.78 -20.36 5.46
C CYS A 69 3.79 -21.45 5.11
N GLY A 70 3.80 -21.87 3.84
CA GLY A 70 4.62 -22.97 3.35
C GLY A 70 4.06 -24.32 3.79
N SER A 71 4.87 -25.12 4.48
CA SER A 71 4.51 -26.47 4.93
C SER A 71 3.83 -26.53 6.30
N GLY A 72 3.60 -25.39 6.96
CA GLY A 72 3.04 -25.34 8.30
C GLY A 72 2.18 -24.11 8.57
N PRO A 73 1.57 -24.05 9.77
CA PRO A 73 0.70 -22.94 10.14
C PRO A 73 1.51 -21.65 10.25
N CYS A 74 0.91 -20.56 9.79
CA CYS A 74 1.43 -19.22 9.96
C CYS A 74 1.48 -18.82 11.44
N GLN A 75 2.58 -18.22 11.87
CA GLN A 75 2.76 -17.61 13.17
C GLN A 75 2.77 -16.08 13.04
N THR A 76 2.00 -15.39 13.87
CA THR A 76 2.06 -13.92 13.94
C THR A 76 3.35 -13.48 14.61
N VAL A 77 4.14 -12.65 13.92
CA VAL A 77 5.36 -12.07 14.49
C VAL A 77 5.19 -10.62 14.88
N ALA A 78 4.39 -9.86 14.14
CA ALA A 78 4.10 -8.46 14.44
C ALA A 78 2.62 -8.17 14.12
N GLY A 79 2.04 -7.20 14.83
CA GLY A 79 0.69 -6.75 14.51
C GLY A 79 0.36 -5.42 15.15
N GLN A 80 -0.39 -4.59 14.42
CA GLN A 80 -0.77 -3.23 14.83
C GLN A 80 -2.21 -2.93 14.43
N ASN A 81 -2.90 -2.11 15.23
CA ASN A 81 -4.22 -1.58 14.89
C ASN A 81 -4.07 -0.30 14.07
N VAL A 82 -4.92 -0.13 13.07
CA VAL A 82 -5.02 1.06 12.22
C VAL A 82 -6.50 1.39 12.08
N GLY A 83 -6.98 2.33 12.91
CA GLY A 83 -8.41 2.54 13.12
C GLY A 83 -9.10 1.24 13.57
N ALA A 84 -10.11 0.82 12.81
CA ALA A 84 -10.86 -0.41 13.07
C ALA A 84 -10.23 -1.68 12.45
N ASP A 85 -9.15 -1.54 11.69
CA ASP A 85 -8.47 -2.66 11.06
C ASP A 85 -7.27 -3.12 11.92
N ARG A 86 -7.01 -4.43 11.92
CA ARG A 86 -5.81 -5.06 12.49
C ARG A 86 -4.93 -5.54 11.34
N VAL A 87 -3.69 -5.07 11.29
CA VAL A 87 -2.67 -5.52 10.34
C VAL A 87 -1.70 -6.44 11.07
N GLU A 88 -1.44 -7.62 10.53
CA GLU A 88 -0.57 -8.63 11.12
C GLU A 88 0.41 -9.18 10.08
N VAL A 89 1.65 -9.33 10.49
CA VAL A 89 2.70 -10.01 9.74
C VAL A 89 2.79 -11.44 10.25
N LEU A 90 2.64 -12.37 9.33
CA LEU A 90 2.59 -13.80 9.56
C LEU A 90 3.77 -14.47 8.86
N ILE A 91 4.43 -15.44 9.50
CA ILE A 91 5.54 -16.20 8.90
C ILE A 91 5.37 -17.70 9.08
N GLY A 92 6.00 -18.48 8.20
CA GLY A 92 6.15 -19.93 8.35
C GLY A 92 7.16 -20.46 7.34
N GLY A 93 8.19 -21.15 7.85
CA GLY A 93 9.34 -21.57 7.04
C GLY A 93 10.01 -20.38 6.36
N SER A 94 10.13 -20.43 5.02
CA SER A 94 10.69 -19.38 4.17
C SER A 94 9.62 -18.49 3.52
N THR A 95 8.39 -18.52 4.01
CA THR A 95 7.26 -17.78 3.45
C THR A 95 6.64 -16.88 4.51
N GLY A 96 5.96 -15.83 4.07
CA GLY A 96 5.22 -14.95 4.95
C GLY A 96 4.00 -14.39 4.27
N ARG A 97 3.06 -13.91 5.08
CA ARG A 97 1.82 -13.30 4.65
C ARG A 97 1.55 -12.07 5.50
N ILE A 98 0.79 -11.13 4.97
CA ILE A 98 0.28 -9.99 5.71
C ILE A 98 -1.23 -10.13 5.74
N ARG A 99 -1.81 -10.24 6.93
CA ARG A 99 -3.26 -10.33 7.14
C ARG A 99 -3.77 -8.97 7.59
N VAL A 100 -4.83 -8.50 6.96
CA VAL A 100 -5.57 -7.32 7.39
C VAL A 100 -7.00 -7.73 7.67
N SER A 101 -7.43 -7.63 8.93
CA SER A 101 -8.77 -7.99 9.36
C SER A 101 -9.49 -6.78 9.96
N GLY A 102 -10.75 -6.57 9.59
CA GLY A 102 -11.56 -5.49 10.15
C GLY A 102 -13.04 -5.62 9.76
N PRO A 103 -13.86 -4.58 9.98
CA PRO A 103 -15.29 -4.59 9.64
C PRO A 103 -15.57 -4.88 8.15
N GLY A 104 -14.63 -4.54 7.27
CA GLY A 104 -14.72 -4.82 5.83
C GLY A 104 -14.35 -6.26 5.42
N GLY A 105 -14.05 -7.14 6.38
CA GLY A 105 -13.61 -8.51 6.14
C GLY A 105 -12.10 -8.68 6.32
N THR A 106 -11.57 -9.77 5.75
CA THR A 106 -10.16 -10.13 5.83
C THR A 106 -9.50 -10.08 4.45
N ASN A 107 -8.38 -9.37 4.35
CA ASN A 107 -7.48 -9.36 3.18
C ASN A 107 -6.18 -10.05 3.54
N ILE A 108 -5.64 -10.85 2.62
CA ILE A 108 -4.36 -11.56 2.80
C ILE A 108 -3.46 -11.22 1.61
N PHE A 109 -2.24 -10.81 1.92
CA PHE A 109 -1.19 -10.49 0.96
C PHE A 109 0.00 -11.43 1.18
N GLU A 110 0.67 -11.90 0.13
CA GLU A 110 1.97 -12.59 0.29
C GLU A 110 3.06 -11.60 0.73
N ALA A 111 3.92 -11.92 1.69
CA ALA A 111 5.01 -11.03 2.07
C ALA A 111 6.21 -11.22 1.13
N THR A 112 6.47 -10.25 0.25
CA THR A 112 7.62 -10.32 -0.68
C THR A 112 8.92 -9.85 -0.03
N THR A 113 8.83 -9.24 1.15
CA THR A 113 10.01 -8.80 1.92
C THR A 113 10.94 -9.97 2.27
N ILE A 114 10.38 -11.16 2.55
CA ILE A 114 11.17 -12.37 2.86
C ILE A 114 11.91 -12.90 1.62
N GLU A 115 11.31 -12.78 0.43
CA GLU A 115 11.93 -13.17 -0.84
C GLU A 115 13.21 -12.35 -1.13
N SER A 116 13.30 -11.15 -0.54
CA SER A 116 14.49 -10.29 -0.59
C SER A 116 15.57 -10.68 0.43
N GLY A 117 15.41 -11.80 1.15
CA GLY A 117 16.35 -12.26 2.18
C GLY A 117 16.22 -11.54 3.52
N ALA A 118 15.15 -10.76 3.71
CA ALA A 118 14.91 -10.07 4.97
C ALA A 118 14.25 -10.98 6.01
N LYS A 119 14.76 -10.92 7.24
CA LYS A 119 14.15 -11.56 8.40
C LYS A 119 13.11 -10.64 9.02
N LEU A 120 11.89 -11.17 9.20
CA LEU A 120 10.80 -10.49 9.89
C LEU A 120 10.78 -10.90 11.36
N ALA A 121 10.57 -9.93 12.25
CA ALA A 121 10.55 -10.05 13.70
C ALA A 121 9.42 -9.18 14.30
N SER A 122 9.40 -9.00 15.61
CA SER A 122 8.34 -8.25 16.32
C SER A 122 8.28 -6.77 15.99
N ASP A 123 9.38 -6.19 15.51
CA ASP A 123 9.51 -4.80 15.09
C ASP A 123 9.34 -4.60 13.57
N SER A 124 8.98 -5.67 12.84
CA SER A 124 8.87 -5.64 11.38
C SER A 124 7.62 -4.97 10.83
N LEU A 125 6.76 -4.42 11.68
CA LEU A 125 5.55 -3.73 11.26
C LEU A 125 5.51 -2.34 11.87
N GLN A 126 5.42 -1.33 11.00
CA GLN A 126 5.15 0.04 11.38
C GLN A 126 3.94 0.54 10.60
N CYS A 127 2.84 0.86 11.29
CA CYS A 127 1.68 1.48 10.68
C CYS A 127 1.47 2.91 11.17
N VAL A 128 0.99 3.76 10.28
CA VAL A 128 0.53 5.12 10.59
C VAL A 128 -0.87 5.30 10.02
N GLU A 129 -1.80 5.66 10.90
CA GLU A 129 -3.17 6.01 10.55
C GLU A 129 -3.23 7.46 10.09
N GLY A 130 -4.08 7.72 9.09
CA GLY A 130 -4.29 9.04 8.53
C GLY A 130 -5.33 9.00 7.41
N VAL A 131 -5.53 10.12 6.71
CA VAL A 131 -6.41 10.20 5.53
C VAL A 131 -6.06 9.13 4.50
N VAL A 132 -4.76 8.90 4.33
CA VAL A 132 -4.23 7.67 3.74
C VAL A 132 -3.44 6.96 4.83
N SER A 133 -3.92 5.78 5.24
CA SER A 133 -3.19 4.98 6.22
C SER A 133 -2.15 4.12 5.51
N VAL A 134 -0.97 3.97 6.11
CA VAL A 134 0.14 3.23 5.51
C VAL A 134 0.75 2.29 6.55
N CYS A 135 1.00 1.05 6.16
CA CYS A 135 1.82 0.12 6.93
C CYS A 135 3.06 -0.24 6.12
N LEU A 136 4.22 -0.16 6.74
CA LEU A 136 5.48 -0.68 6.23
C LEU A 136 5.75 -2.01 6.93
N VAL A 137 5.90 -3.06 6.15
CA VAL A 137 6.48 -4.33 6.59
C VAL A 137 7.94 -4.29 6.20
N HIS A 138 8.85 -4.44 7.16
CA HIS A 138 10.28 -4.35 6.90
C HIS A 138 11.07 -5.35 7.72
N GLY A 139 12.26 -5.70 7.23
CA GLY A 139 13.16 -6.61 7.93
C GLY A 139 14.61 -6.36 7.56
N ARG A 140 15.51 -6.86 8.41
CA ARG A 140 16.94 -6.83 8.14
C ARG A 140 17.31 -7.92 7.16
N ILE A 141 18.02 -7.57 6.10
CA ILE A 141 18.56 -8.53 5.15
C ILE A 141 19.72 -9.27 5.81
N THR A 142 19.68 -10.59 5.76
CA THR A 142 20.74 -11.44 6.32
C THR A 142 21.36 -12.30 5.25
N GLY A 143 22.69 -12.26 5.16
CA GLY A 143 23.47 -13.01 4.17
C GLY A 143 23.53 -12.34 2.79
N GLY A 144 24.49 -12.80 1.97
CA GLY A 144 24.73 -12.24 0.64
C GLY A 144 25.42 -10.88 0.64
N LYS A 145 25.40 -10.19 -0.51
CA LYS A 145 26.11 -8.90 -0.72
C LYS A 145 25.44 -7.70 -0.02
N GLN A 146 24.21 -7.88 0.45
CA GLN A 146 23.36 -6.84 1.04
C GLN A 146 23.17 -7.03 2.55
N ASP A 147 24.02 -7.87 3.16
CA ASP A 147 23.93 -8.19 4.58
C ASP A 147 23.97 -6.94 5.46
N GLY A 148 23.03 -6.85 6.39
CA GLY A 148 22.89 -5.71 7.29
C GLY A 148 22.09 -4.53 6.74
N GLY A 149 21.69 -4.57 5.47
CA GLY A 149 20.68 -3.68 4.90
C GLY A 149 19.26 -4.00 5.38
N MET A 150 18.28 -3.28 4.85
CA MET A 150 16.86 -3.48 5.12
C MET A 150 16.10 -3.64 3.80
N ALA A 151 15.10 -4.50 3.79
CA ALA A 151 14.07 -4.53 2.75
C ALA A 151 12.71 -4.26 3.39
N GLY A 152 11.78 -3.74 2.59
CA GLY A 152 10.40 -3.62 3.03
C GLY A 152 9.41 -3.42 1.89
N GLU A 153 8.14 -3.54 2.23
CA GLU A 153 7.01 -3.34 1.34
C GLU A 153 5.93 -2.56 2.09
N VAL A 154 5.13 -1.78 1.36
CA VAL A 154 4.06 -0.99 1.96
C VAL A 154 2.68 -1.53 1.61
N LEU A 155 1.77 -1.45 2.56
CA LEU A 155 0.33 -1.53 2.35
C LEU A 155 -0.25 -0.14 2.54
N VAL A 156 -1.14 0.26 1.65
CA VAL A 156 -1.78 1.58 1.63
C VAL A 156 -3.28 1.40 1.69
N ARG A 157 -3.92 2.06 2.65
CA ARG A 157 -5.37 2.10 2.78
C ARG A 157 -5.92 3.40 2.20
N ARG A 158 -6.76 3.30 1.17
CA ARG A 158 -7.49 4.43 0.58
C ARG A 158 -8.96 4.09 0.52
N SER A 159 -9.82 5.01 0.96
CA SER A 159 -11.28 4.84 0.92
C SER A 159 -11.73 3.50 1.54
N GLY A 160 -11.10 3.11 2.66
CA GLY A 160 -11.41 1.88 3.40
C GLY A 160 -10.81 0.58 2.83
N SER A 161 -10.18 0.60 1.66
CA SER A 161 -9.60 -0.59 1.02
C SER A 161 -8.07 -0.58 1.11
N TRP A 162 -7.50 -1.73 1.46
CA TRP A 162 -6.05 -1.94 1.51
C TRP A 162 -5.52 -2.47 0.17
N ALA A 163 -4.40 -1.92 -0.28
CA ALA A 163 -3.68 -2.38 -1.45
C ALA A 163 -2.18 -2.39 -1.18
N ARG A 164 -1.43 -3.28 -1.86
CA ARG A 164 0.03 -3.26 -1.82
C ARG A 164 0.58 -2.11 -2.67
N GLY A 165 1.63 -1.46 -2.17
CA GLY A 165 2.50 -0.61 -2.98
C GLY A 165 3.18 -1.43 -4.08
N GLN A 166 3.43 -0.81 -5.24
CA GLN A 166 3.90 -1.55 -6.41
C GLN A 166 5.37 -1.94 -6.36
N VAL A 167 6.19 -1.26 -5.55
CA VAL A 167 7.65 -1.42 -5.58
C VAL A 167 8.14 -1.71 -4.16
N PRO A 168 9.03 -2.70 -3.98
CA PRO A 168 9.70 -2.90 -2.70
C PRO A 168 10.69 -1.76 -2.43
N TYR A 169 10.94 -1.50 -1.15
CA TYR A 169 11.89 -0.51 -0.67
C TYR A 169 13.13 -1.21 -0.15
N TYR A 170 14.29 -0.62 -0.40
CA TYR A 170 15.58 -1.15 0.02
C TYR A 170 16.39 -0.05 0.69
N ALA A 171 17.09 -0.40 1.77
CA ALA A 171 18.08 0.44 2.43
C ALA A 171 19.40 -0.34 2.52
N SER A 172 20.49 0.24 2.02
CA SER A 172 21.84 -0.37 2.16
C SER A 172 22.45 -0.14 3.54
N ALA A 173 21.83 0.68 4.39
CA ALA A 173 22.19 0.89 5.79
C ALA A 173 21.01 0.47 6.70
N PRO A 174 21.23 0.25 8.01
CA PRO A 174 20.24 -0.37 8.90
C PRO A 174 19.14 0.61 9.36
N TYR A 175 18.46 1.26 8.42
CA TYR A 175 17.33 2.15 8.69
C TYR A 175 16.36 2.16 7.50
N LEU A 176 15.11 1.76 7.77
CA LEU A 176 13.98 1.84 6.85
C LEU A 176 12.71 2.04 7.70
N ALA A 177 12.01 3.15 7.54
CA ALA A 177 10.86 3.50 8.38
C ALA A 177 9.87 4.42 7.67
N LEU A 178 8.63 4.48 8.18
CA LEU A 178 7.64 5.48 7.79
C LEU A 178 7.85 6.79 8.56
N ARG A 179 7.90 7.92 7.87
CA ARG A 179 7.99 9.27 8.45
C ARG A 179 7.17 10.24 7.63
N ASN A 180 6.47 11.15 8.30
CA ASN A 180 5.86 12.28 7.61
C ASN A 180 6.94 13.35 7.43
N VAL A 181 7.31 13.64 6.17
CA VAL A 181 8.42 14.56 5.87
C VAL A 181 7.92 15.92 5.40
N ASP A 182 6.83 16.00 4.62
CA ASP A 182 6.35 17.27 4.06
C ASP A 182 4.83 17.47 4.11
N ASP A 183 4.04 16.52 3.60
CA ASP A 183 2.71 16.78 3.06
C ASP A 183 1.56 16.27 3.95
N GLY A 184 1.87 15.78 5.14
CA GLY A 184 0.87 15.21 6.05
C GLY A 184 0.61 13.72 5.83
N VAL A 185 1.12 13.13 4.75
CA VAL A 185 1.15 11.69 4.51
C VAL A 185 2.52 11.15 4.86
N VAL A 186 2.59 9.91 5.33
CA VAL A 186 3.88 9.29 5.62
C VAL A 186 4.58 8.81 4.34
N ASP A 187 5.86 9.12 4.28
CA ASP A 187 6.84 8.66 3.32
C ASP A 187 7.61 7.46 3.84
N VAL A 188 8.21 6.68 2.93
CA VAL A 188 9.24 5.71 3.29
C VAL A 188 10.60 6.41 3.29
N VAL A 189 11.31 6.35 4.41
CA VAL A 189 12.67 6.89 4.55
C VAL A 189 13.65 5.73 4.71
N ALA A 190 14.59 5.63 3.77
CA ALA A 190 15.63 4.59 3.72
C ALA A 190 17.02 5.22 3.87
N ALA A 191 17.87 4.68 4.74
CA ALA A 191 19.27 5.09 4.77
C ALA A 191 20.07 4.31 3.72
N GLN A 192 20.84 5.02 2.90
CA GLN A 192 21.69 4.45 1.89
C GLN A 192 23.16 4.70 2.21
N ALA A 193 23.99 3.69 1.98
CA ALA A 193 25.42 3.84 1.83
C ALA A 193 25.73 4.34 0.41
N SER A 194 26.64 5.30 0.31
CA SER A 194 27.22 5.82 -0.91
C SER A 194 28.68 5.41 -0.95
N CYS A 195 29.09 4.78 -2.04
CA CYS A 195 30.48 4.40 -2.23
C CYS A 195 31.24 5.51 -2.98
N ALA A 196 32.55 5.63 -2.74
CA ALA A 196 33.40 6.41 -3.62
C ALA A 196 33.35 5.88 -5.06
N GLN A 197 33.46 6.79 -6.04
CA GLN A 197 33.67 6.40 -7.43
C GLN A 197 34.92 5.51 -7.51
N GLY A 198 34.79 4.33 -8.12
CA GLY A 198 35.84 3.31 -8.16
C GLY A 198 35.68 2.16 -7.17
N GLY A 199 34.72 2.24 -6.23
CA GLY A 199 34.40 1.17 -5.28
C GLY A 199 35.41 1.03 -4.14
N GLY A 200 34.96 0.54 -2.98
CA GLY A 200 35.85 0.15 -1.86
C GLY A 200 35.51 0.82 -0.53
N ASP A 201 35.21 2.12 -0.53
CA ASP A 201 34.79 2.84 0.68
C ASP A 201 33.32 3.29 0.58
N CYS A 202 32.45 2.55 1.26
CA CYS A 202 31.01 2.84 1.37
C CYS A 202 30.65 3.41 2.75
N GLN A 203 31.53 4.22 3.34
CA GLN A 203 31.32 4.90 4.63
C GLN A 203 30.66 6.28 4.50
N ARG A 204 30.04 6.58 3.35
CA ARG A 204 29.21 7.76 3.18
C ARG A 204 27.75 7.38 3.21
N PHE A 205 26.89 8.24 3.75
CA PHE A 205 25.48 7.92 3.96
C PHE A 205 24.58 9.07 3.55
N TYR A 206 23.37 8.77 3.10
CA TYR A 206 22.30 9.73 2.89
C TYR A 206 20.96 9.07 3.20
N ALA A 207 19.95 9.86 3.54
CA ALA A 207 18.58 9.37 3.63
C ALA A 207 17.88 9.61 2.30
N GLN A 208 17.14 8.61 1.83
CA GLN A 208 16.33 8.63 0.63
C GLN A 208 14.86 8.55 1.04
N VAL A 209 14.05 9.47 0.52
CA VAL A 209 12.64 9.68 0.88
C VAL A 209 11.79 9.33 -0.34
N PHE A 210 10.82 8.43 -0.15
CA PHE A 210 9.89 7.98 -1.17
C PHE A 210 8.46 8.31 -0.75
N SER A 211 7.79 9.14 -1.55
CA SER A 211 6.35 9.39 -1.36
C SER A 211 5.52 8.15 -1.69
N VAL A 212 4.71 7.74 -0.71
CA VAL A 212 3.83 6.56 -0.80
C VAL A 212 2.55 6.89 -1.56
N VAL A 213 2.12 8.16 -1.55
CA VAL A 213 0.90 8.62 -2.22
C VAL A 213 1.26 9.44 -3.44
N ARG A 214 1.47 8.75 -4.55
CA ARG A 214 1.68 9.42 -5.84
C ARG A 214 0.37 9.72 -6.58
N PRO A 215 0.31 10.84 -7.32
CA PRO A 215 -0.62 11.01 -8.43
C PRO A 215 -0.40 9.91 -9.48
N ALA A 216 -1.48 9.42 -10.08
CA ALA A 216 -1.40 8.44 -11.15
C ALA A 216 -0.57 9.00 -12.33
N GLY A 217 0.41 8.21 -12.82
CA GLY A 217 1.24 8.58 -13.96
C GLY A 217 2.55 9.35 -13.64
N ALA A 218 2.79 9.74 -12.39
CA ALA A 218 4.07 10.37 -12.01
C ALA A 218 5.15 9.32 -11.73
N ALA A 219 6.36 9.46 -12.31
CA ALA A 219 7.50 8.62 -11.95
C ALA A 219 7.93 8.91 -10.50
N ALA A 220 8.14 7.86 -9.68
CA ALA A 220 8.66 7.99 -8.33
C ALA A 220 10.13 8.37 -8.41
N THR A 221 10.43 9.66 -8.38
CA THR A 221 11.80 10.11 -8.17
C THR A 221 11.96 10.36 -6.69
N PRO A 222 12.74 9.55 -5.96
CA PRO A 222 12.98 9.81 -4.56
C PRO A 222 13.79 11.09 -4.39
N SER A 223 13.60 11.73 -3.24
CA SER A 223 14.38 12.88 -2.80
C SER A 223 15.36 12.44 -1.72
N CYS A 224 16.52 13.08 -1.62
CA CYS A 224 17.58 12.68 -0.72
C CYS A 224 18.11 13.83 0.13
N THR A 225 18.62 13.50 1.31
CA THR A 225 19.39 14.44 2.14
C THR A 225 20.77 14.70 1.55
N ALA A 226 21.53 15.56 2.23
CA ALA A 226 22.96 15.61 2.00
C ALA A 226 23.68 14.31 2.38
N VAL A 227 24.77 14.03 1.66
CA VAL A 227 25.67 12.92 1.97
C VAL A 227 26.52 13.31 3.18
N VAL A 228 26.61 12.42 4.15
CA VAL A 228 27.39 12.55 5.38
C VAL A 228 28.42 11.43 5.48
N THR A 229 29.46 11.59 6.31
CA THR A 229 30.59 10.65 6.43
C THR A 229 30.42 9.58 7.52
N ARG A 230 29.29 9.59 8.22
CA ARG A 230 28.94 8.59 9.23
C ARG A 230 27.43 8.49 9.34
N LEU A 231 26.91 7.27 9.57
CA LEU A 231 25.48 7.03 9.65
C LEU A 231 24.80 7.88 10.74
N THR A 232 25.48 8.06 11.88
CA THR A 232 25.01 8.87 13.01
C THR A 232 24.93 10.37 12.73
N ALA A 233 25.46 10.83 11.60
CA ALA A 233 25.32 12.22 11.15
C ALA A 233 24.09 12.44 10.26
N LEU A 234 23.29 11.40 9.97
CA LEU A 234 22.02 11.60 9.29
C LEU A 234 21.09 12.50 10.13
N PRO A 235 20.31 13.39 9.50
CA PRO A 235 19.36 14.25 10.22
C PRO A 235 18.41 13.43 11.10
N GLY A 236 18.36 13.73 12.41
CA GLY A 236 17.45 13.07 13.36
C GLY A 236 17.88 11.68 13.85
N TRP A 237 19.09 11.20 13.53
CA TRP A 237 19.56 9.88 13.99
C TRP A 237 19.40 9.68 15.52
N PRO A 238 18.94 8.51 16.01
CA PRO A 238 18.66 7.25 15.30
C PRO A 238 17.30 7.18 14.60
N THR A 239 16.43 8.16 14.82
CA THR A 239 15.09 8.24 14.22
C THR A 239 15.12 9.23 13.07
N VAL A 240 15.81 8.85 11.97
CA VAL A 240 16.07 9.74 10.83
C VAL A 240 14.82 10.53 10.43
N ALA A 241 14.96 11.85 10.48
CA ALA A 241 13.92 12.83 10.25
C ALA A 241 14.48 13.92 9.31
N PRO A 242 14.44 13.69 7.98
CA PRO A 242 14.88 14.67 7.01
C PRO A 242 14.05 15.95 7.08
N ASP A 243 14.71 17.09 6.87
CA ASP A 243 14.05 18.39 6.70
C ASP A 243 13.66 18.53 5.22
N PRO A 244 12.35 18.70 4.89
CA PRO A 244 11.88 18.77 3.51
C PRO A 244 12.54 19.90 2.73
N ALA A 245 12.87 21.02 3.37
CA ALA A 245 13.53 22.16 2.73
C ALA A 245 14.99 21.87 2.32
N LYS A 246 15.58 20.79 2.84
CA LYS A 246 16.97 20.36 2.56
C LYS A 246 17.03 19.13 1.67
N LEU A 247 15.89 18.63 1.22
CA LEU A 247 15.82 17.54 0.28
C LEU A 247 16.21 18.02 -1.13
N ARG A 248 16.91 17.14 -1.85
CA ARG A 248 17.41 17.38 -3.20
C ARG A 248 17.33 16.12 -4.03
N LYS A 249 17.58 16.22 -5.34
CA LYS A 249 17.71 15.04 -6.19
C LYS A 249 18.77 14.10 -5.62
N CYS A 250 18.45 12.80 -5.60
CA CYS A 250 19.37 11.79 -5.13
C CYS A 250 20.65 11.74 -5.97
N PRO A 251 21.81 11.44 -5.34
CA PRO A 251 23.05 11.19 -6.06
C PRO A 251 22.85 10.01 -7.02
N ASN A 252 23.38 10.14 -8.24
CA ASN A 252 23.43 9.06 -9.23
C ASN A 252 24.63 8.16 -8.99
#